data_AF-R6CDG9-F1
#
_entry.id   AF-R6CDG9-F1
#
_cell.length_a   1.000
_cell.length_b   1.000
_cell.length_c   1.000
_cell.angle_alpha   90.00
_cell.angle_beta   90.00
_cell.angle_gamma   90.00
#
_symmetry.space_group_name_H-M   'P 1'
#
loop_
_entity.id
_entity.type
_entity.pdbx_description
1 polymer ?
#
loop_
_entity_poly.entity_id
_entity_poly.type
_entity_poly.pdbx_seq_one_letter_code
_entity_poly.pdbx_strand_id
1 'polypeptide(L)' 'MTNNEEFEKILENIDENGPEPQEEPQRQYYFMKKARAILKQKAEELGRPLTACTVTFGCPTV' A
#
# COMPACT_ATOMS: atom_id res chain seq x y z
N MET A 1 3.63 -12.22 -19.00
CA MET A 1 3.99 -12.04 -17.57
C MET A 1 5.01 -10.91 -17.49
N THR A 2 4.57 -9.66 -17.52
CA THR A 2 5.49 -8.48 -17.57
C THR A 2 4.77 -7.23 -17.06
N ASN A 3 4.05 -7.31 -15.94
CA ASN A 3 3.31 -6.15 -15.41
C ASN A 3 3.77 -5.70 -14.02
N ASN A 4 4.68 -6.45 -13.36
CA ASN A 4 5.10 -6.13 -11.99
C ASN A 4 6.29 -5.15 -11.97
N GLU A 5 7.25 -5.26 -12.89
CA GLU A 5 8.44 -4.40 -12.89
C GLU A 5 8.13 -2.95 -13.28
N GLU A 6 7.22 -2.75 -14.26
CA GLU A 6 6.75 -1.41 -14.62
C GLU A 6 5.98 -0.77 -13.47
N PHE A 7 5.19 -1.56 -12.74
CA PHE A 7 4.45 -1.09 -11.57
C PHE A 7 5.38 -0.65 -10.43
N GLU A 8 6.42 -1.44 -10.13
CA GLU A 8 7.41 -1.06 -9.12
C GLU A 8 8.17 0.21 -9.53
N LYS A 9 8.51 0.39 -10.81
CA LYS A 9 9.12 1.64 -11.30
C LYS A 9 8.20 2.85 -11.13
N ILE A 10 6.89 2.69 -11.36
CA ILE A 10 5.91 3.77 -11.14
C ILE A 10 5.88 4.16 -9.65
N LEU A 11 5.89 3.17 -8.75
CA LEU A 11 5.92 3.41 -7.31
C LEU A 11 7.23 4.05 -6.83
N GLU A 12 8.38 3.66 -7.39
CA GLU A 12 9.68 4.24 -7.03
C GLU A 12 9.75 5.73 -7.33
N ASN A 13 9.19 6.16 -8.48
CA ASN A 13 9.20 7.55 -8.92
C ASN A 13 8.26 8.50 -8.14
N ILE A 14 7.35 7.98 -7.32
CA ILE A 14 6.40 8.80 -6.55
C ILE A 14 7.05 9.31 -5.27
N ASP A 15 7.06 10.61 -5.04
CA ASP A 15 7.43 11.16 -3.75
C ASP A 15 6.27 11.01 -2.75
N GLU A 16 6.50 10.25 -1.67
CA GLU A 16 5.52 9.99 -0.60
C GLU A 16 5.51 11.07 0.49
N ASN A 17 6.49 11.98 0.51
CA ASN A 17 6.60 13.06 1.49
C ASN A 17 6.00 14.39 1.00
N GLY A 18 5.67 14.47 -0.29
CA GLY A 18 5.02 15.63 -0.90
C GLY A 18 3.50 15.72 -0.60
N PRO A 19 2.85 16.80 -1.07
CA PRO A 19 1.40 16.95 -0.97
C PRO A 19 0.68 15.84 -1.74
N GLU A 20 -0.46 15.40 -1.21
CA GLU A 20 -1.24 14.29 -1.78
C GLU A 20 -1.76 14.65 -3.18
N PRO A 21 -1.50 13.82 -4.21
CA PRO A 21 -2.03 14.04 -5.55
C PRO A 21 -3.57 14.09 -5.53
N GLN A 22 -4.16 15.04 -6.26
CA GLN A 22 -5.62 15.18 -6.35
C GLN A 22 -6.25 14.32 -7.46
N GLU A 23 -5.44 13.92 -8.43
CA GLU A 23 -5.89 13.14 -9.58
C GLU A 23 -5.69 11.63 -9.36
N GLU A 24 -6.64 10.85 -9.85
CA GLU A 24 -6.49 9.40 -9.98
C GLU A 24 -5.92 9.08 -11.36
N PRO A 25 -5.03 8.07 -11.48
CA PRO A 25 -4.67 7.04 -10.49
C PRO A 25 -3.50 7.40 -9.54
N GLN A 26 -2.84 8.54 -9.72
CA GLN A 26 -1.63 8.91 -8.97
C GLN A 26 -1.86 8.92 -7.45
N ARG A 27 -3.03 9.38 -7.02
CA ARG A 27 -3.45 9.33 -5.61
C ARG A 27 -3.45 7.90 -5.05
N GLN A 28 -3.89 6.91 -5.82
CA GLN A 28 -3.91 5.52 -5.38
C GLN A 28 -2.48 5.01 -5.15
N TYR A 29 -1.57 5.27 -6.09
CA TYR A 29 -0.18 4.86 -5.98
C TYR A 29 0.57 5.55 -4.83
N TYR A 30 0.28 6.82 -4.56
CA TYR A 30 0.82 7.55 -3.41
C TYR A 30 0.48 6.84 -2.08
N PHE A 31 -0.78 6.47 -1.86
CA PHE A 31 -1.18 5.76 -0.65
C PHE A 31 -0.64 4.33 -0.58
N MET A 32 -0.52 3.64 -1.72
CA MET A 32 0.11 2.32 -1.77
C MET A 32 1.58 2.37 -1.32
N LYS A 33 2.35 3.38 -1.76
CA LYS A 33 3.74 3.56 -1.36
C LYS A 33 3.86 3.88 0.14
N LYS A 34 3.06 4.84 0.61
CA LYS A 34 2.99 5.23 2.03
C LYS A 34 2.64 4.04 2.94
N ALA A 35 1.68 3.20 2.54
CA ALA A 35 1.33 1.99 3.28
C ALA A 35 2.49 0.98 3.35
N ARG A 36 3.25 0.81 2.26
CA ARG A 36 4.44 -0.06 2.24
C ARG A 36 5.54 0.45 3.17
N ALA A 37 5.77 1.76 3.21
CA ALA A 37 6.75 2.37 4.14
C ALA A 37 6.38 2.10 5.61
N ILE A 38 5.11 2.33 5.97
CA ILE A 38 4.59 2.06 7.32
C ILE A 38 4.69 0.57 7.68
N LEU A 39 4.38 -0.32 6.74
CA LEU A 39 4.48 -1.76 6.94
C LEU A 39 5.93 -2.20 7.20
N LYS A 40 6.91 -1.65 6.46
CA LYS A 40 8.34 -1.94 6.68
C LYS A 40 8.79 -1.49 8.06
N GLN A 41 8.49 -0.25 8.45
CA GLN A 41 8.82 0.28 9.78
C GLN A 41 8.25 -0.61 10.90
N LYS A 42 6.96 -0.94 10.82
CA LYS A 42 6.32 -1.80 11.81
C LYS A 42 6.86 -3.23 11.82
N ALA A 43 7.23 -3.78 10.66
CA ALA A 43 7.82 -5.11 10.58
C ALA A 43 9.22 -5.14 11.22
N GLU A 44 10.02 -4.08 11.04
CA GLU A 44 11.33 -3.90 11.68
C GLU A 44 11.18 -3.74 13.21
N GLU A 45 10.23 -2.93 13.67
CA GLU A 45 9.92 -2.75 15.10
C GLU A 45 9.52 -4.07 15.79
N LEU A 46 8.75 -4.93 15.11
CA LEU A 46 8.28 -6.21 15.62
C LEU A 46 9.27 -7.37 15.40
N GLY A 47 10.32 -7.17 14.57
CA GLY A 47 11.29 -8.20 14.21
C GLY A 47 10.71 -9.38 13.42
N ARG A 48 9.52 -9.22 12.81
CA ARG A 48 8.83 -10.29 12.06
C ARG A 48 7.93 -9.71 10.96
N PRO A 49 7.65 -10.47 9.89
CA PRO A 49 6.69 -10.05 8.87
C PRO A 49 5.29 -9.90 9.48
N LEU A 50 4.60 -8.83 9.09
CA LEU A 50 3.24 -8.54 9.54
C LEU A 50 2.23 -9.41 8.81
N THR A 51 1.23 -9.89 9.55
CA THR A 51 0.08 -10.62 9.00
C THR A 51 -1.19 -9.84 9.28
N ALA A 52 -2.12 -9.85 8.32
CA ALA A 52 -3.44 -9.24 8.51
C ALA A 52 -4.41 -10.30 9.04
N CYS A 53 -5.11 -9.98 10.13
CA CYS A 53 -6.26 -10.75 10.62
C CYS A 53 -7.47 -9.82 10.58
N THR A 54 -8.47 -10.16 9.75
CA THR A 54 -9.70 -9.38 9.62
C THR A 54 -10.90 -10.30 9.86
N VAL A 55 -11.86 -9.82 10.63
CA VAL A 55 -13.15 -10.51 10.81
C VAL A 55 -14.15 -9.81 9.90
N THR A 56 -14.57 -10.50 8.84
CA THR A 56 -15.64 -9.99 7.98
C THR A 56 -16.97 -10.34 8.61
N PHE A 57 -17.83 -9.34 8.80
CA PHE A 57 -19.24 -9.60 9.05
C PHE A 57 -19.82 -10.08 7.72
N GLY A 58 -20.26 -11.34 7.67
CA GLY A 58 -20.93 -11.90 6.51
C GLY A 58 -22.17 -11.07 6.13
N CYS A 59 -22.61 -11.19 4.88
CA CYS A 59 -23.84 -10.54 4.44
C CYS A 59 -25.01 -11.01 5.33
N PRO A 60 -25.87 -10.10 5.85
CA PRO A 60 -27.10 -10.53 6.48
C PRO A 60 -27.95 -11.21 5.42
N THR A 61 -28.19 -12.51 5.59
CA THR A 61 -29.19 -13.21 4.77
C THR A 61 -30.55 -12.77 5.32
N VAL A 62 -31.17 -11.80 4.66
CA VAL A 62 -32.56 -11.39 4.89
C VAL A 62 -33.48 -12.12 3.93
#